data_AF-A0A059WXY4-F1
#
_entry.id   AF-A0A059WXY4-F1
#
_cell.length_a   1.000
_cell.length_b   1.000
_cell.length_c   1.000
_cell.angle_alpha   90.00
_cell.angle_beta   90.00
_cell.angle_gamma   90.00
#
_symmetry.space_group_name_H-M   'P 1'
#
loop_
_entity.id
_entity.type
_entity.pdbx_description
1 polymer ?
#
loop_
_entity_poly.entity_id
_entity_poly.type
_entity_poly.pdbx_seq_one_letter_code
_entity_poly.pdbx_strand_id
1 'polypeptide(L)'
;MHLGKHGSMEWLPGKNAALSASCGTDAAIGNLPLIYPFLVNDPGEGAQAKRRAHATIVDHLIPPMARAESYGDIAKLEQLLDEYANIAAMDPGKLPAIRSQIWTHMRAAEMHRDLGLDDIPDEDDFDDFIFNVDGWLCEIKDAQIRDGLHVLGQAPQGEARVNLVLSILRASQIWGGETGAVPGLRAALGLKDSAQLGAIDEIEEQSRALIQAMEDANWDVATARSLTDVPDVVRVLEFAATEVVPRLARTTDELDHVLHALEGGFIPAGPSGSPLRGLVNVLPTGRNFYTVDPKAVPSRLAWETGRAMADSLIERHLADTGEYPRSVGLSVWGTSAMRTSGDDIAEVLALIGVEPEWDEASRRVNGLRVIPLEELGRPRIDVTVRISGFFRDAFPHVIGILDATRSARSPS
;
A
#
# COMPACT_ATOMS: atom_id res chain seq x y z
N MET A 1 12.00 26.11 -10.05
CA MET A 1 12.01 24.67 -9.74
C MET A 1 12.03 24.49 -8.24
N HIS A 2 11.20 23.62 -7.68
CA HIS A 2 11.20 23.27 -6.25
C HIS A 2 11.45 21.77 -6.10
N LEU A 3 12.35 21.37 -5.22
CA LEU A 3 12.79 19.97 -5.10
C LEU A 3 12.12 19.26 -3.93
N GLY A 4 11.39 18.17 -4.24
CA GLY A 4 10.90 17.21 -3.27
C GLY A 4 9.50 17.52 -2.72
N LYS A 5 8.82 16.47 -2.26
CA LYS A 5 7.55 16.51 -1.53
C LYS A 5 7.80 16.90 -0.07
N HIS A 6 7.23 17.98 0.46
CA HIS A 6 6.66 19.13 -0.25
C HIS A 6 6.96 20.45 0.47
N GLY A 7 6.82 21.57 -0.24
CA GLY A 7 6.93 22.91 0.30
C GLY A 7 5.75 23.30 1.19
N SER A 8 5.80 24.50 1.75
CA SER A 8 4.70 25.07 2.55
C SER A 8 3.84 26.07 1.77
N MET A 9 4.30 26.53 0.60
CA MET A 9 3.70 27.61 -0.17
C MET A 9 2.29 27.27 -0.66
N GLU A 10 2.10 26.06 -1.18
CA GLU A 10 0.84 25.50 -1.66
C GLU A 10 -0.15 25.18 -0.52
N TRP A 11 0.28 25.31 0.74
CA TRP A 11 -0.52 25.07 1.95
C TRP A 11 -0.88 26.36 2.70
N LEU A 12 -0.46 27.52 2.22
CA LEU A 12 -0.78 28.80 2.85
C LEU A 12 -2.30 29.05 2.90
N PRO A 13 -2.78 29.83 3.89
CA PRO A 13 -4.20 30.16 4.00
C PRO A 13 -4.78 30.80 2.72
N GLY A 14 -5.98 30.38 2.35
CA GLY A 14 -6.69 30.88 1.17
C GLY A 14 -7.80 29.94 0.72
N LYS A 15 -8.32 30.17 -0.49
CA LYS A 15 -9.30 29.27 -1.13
C LYS A 15 -8.69 27.88 -1.37
N ASN A 16 -9.55 26.87 -1.42
CA ASN A 16 -9.23 25.47 -1.68
C ASN A 16 -8.61 25.25 -3.08
N ALA A 17 -9.14 25.95 -4.10
CA ALA A 17 -8.62 26.00 -5.45
C ALA A 17 -9.06 27.32 -6.11
N ALA A 18 -8.55 27.63 -7.31
CA ALA A 18 -8.86 28.86 -8.05
C ALA A 18 -8.64 30.11 -7.17
N LEU A 19 -7.37 30.38 -6.87
CA LEU A 19 -6.98 31.36 -5.88
C LEU A 19 -7.44 32.78 -6.25
N SER A 20 -7.69 33.58 -5.22
CA SER A 20 -7.89 35.03 -5.34
C SER A 20 -6.59 35.77 -5.00
N ALA A 21 -6.52 37.04 -5.39
CA ALA A 21 -5.41 37.96 -5.05
C ALA A 21 -5.14 38.11 -3.54
N SER A 22 -6.06 37.65 -2.69
CA SER A 22 -5.93 37.65 -1.22
C SER A 22 -5.44 36.32 -0.64
N CYS A 23 -5.18 35.30 -1.47
CA CYS A 23 -4.68 34.01 -1.02
C CYS A 23 -3.16 34.09 -0.82
N GLY A 24 -2.66 33.51 0.28
CA GLY A 24 -1.23 33.59 0.61
C GLY A 24 -0.33 32.97 -0.47
N THR A 25 -0.75 31.85 -1.05
CA THR A 25 -0.03 31.18 -2.14
C THR A 25 0.06 32.07 -3.38
N ASP A 26 -1.04 32.70 -3.79
CA ASP A 26 -1.10 33.60 -4.96
C ASP A 26 -0.17 34.81 -4.77
N ALA A 27 -0.22 35.44 -3.59
CA ALA A 27 0.65 36.55 -3.23
C ALA A 27 2.14 36.17 -3.21
N ALA A 28 2.47 34.91 -2.91
CA ALA A 28 3.85 34.43 -2.83
C ALA A 28 4.45 34.09 -4.20
N ILE A 29 3.70 33.38 -5.06
CA ILE A 29 4.24 32.87 -6.33
C ILE A 29 3.94 33.79 -7.53
N GLY A 30 2.83 34.52 -7.49
CA GLY A 30 2.34 35.32 -8.61
C GLY A 30 2.35 34.55 -9.94
N ASN A 31 3.01 35.10 -10.96
CA ASN A 31 3.07 34.50 -12.29
C ASN A 31 4.32 33.64 -12.54
N LEU A 32 5.09 33.30 -11.50
CA LEU A 32 6.29 32.47 -11.68
C LEU A 32 5.90 31.03 -12.05
N PRO A 33 6.43 30.48 -13.16
CA PRO A 33 6.24 29.07 -13.49
C PRO A 33 6.83 28.17 -12.40
N LEU A 34 6.03 27.22 -11.89
CA LEU A 34 6.45 26.27 -10.88
C LEU A 34 6.63 24.88 -11.49
N ILE A 35 7.88 24.46 -11.65
CA ILE A 35 8.23 23.08 -12.05
C ILE A 35 8.65 22.33 -10.79
N TYR A 36 8.05 21.15 -10.59
CA TYR A 36 8.06 20.50 -9.30
C TYR A 36 8.27 18.97 -9.44
N PRO A 37 9.52 18.49 -9.32
CA PRO A 37 9.79 17.07 -9.11
C PRO A 37 9.03 16.53 -7.91
N PHE A 38 8.15 15.56 -8.12
CA PHE A 38 7.21 15.06 -7.11
C PHE A 38 7.17 13.53 -7.09
N LEU A 39 7.06 12.92 -5.92
CA LEU A 39 6.99 11.46 -5.80
C LEU A 39 5.68 10.91 -6.43
N VAL A 40 5.80 9.92 -7.33
CA VAL A 40 4.66 9.36 -8.09
C VAL A 40 3.55 8.77 -7.22
N ASN A 41 3.88 8.28 -6.02
CA ASN A 41 2.93 7.64 -5.10
C ASN A 41 2.35 8.58 -4.03
N ASP A 42 2.61 9.89 -4.13
CA ASP A 42 2.02 10.95 -3.28
C ASP A 42 1.08 11.87 -4.08
N PRO A 43 -0.02 11.32 -4.62
CA PRO A 43 -0.91 12.03 -5.53
C PRO A 43 -1.62 13.22 -4.88
N GLY A 44 -1.93 13.10 -3.58
CA GLY A 44 -2.71 14.11 -2.87
C GLY A 44 -1.96 15.44 -2.75
N GLU A 45 -0.74 15.38 -2.24
CA GLU A 45 0.08 16.56 -2.05
C GLU A 45 0.47 17.18 -3.40
N GLY A 46 0.75 16.37 -4.43
CA GLY A 46 1.00 16.90 -5.76
C GLY A 46 -0.24 17.58 -6.37
N ALA A 47 -1.43 17.02 -6.20
CA ALA A 47 -2.66 17.67 -6.65
C ALA A 47 -2.90 19.02 -5.96
N GLN A 48 -2.51 19.16 -4.69
CA GLN A 48 -2.56 20.46 -3.99
C GLN A 48 -1.65 21.49 -4.67
N ALA A 49 -0.39 21.12 -4.96
CA ALA A 49 0.56 21.99 -5.66
C ALA A 49 0.05 22.38 -7.06
N LYS A 50 -0.52 21.43 -7.81
CA LYS A 50 -1.12 21.70 -9.13
C LYS A 50 -2.28 22.70 -9.06
N ARG A 51 -3.18 22.55 -8.09
CA ARG A 51 -4.42 23.33 -7.99
C ARG A 51 -4.26 24.69 -7.32
N ARG A 52 -3.31 24.83 -6.40
CA ARG A 52 -3.10 26.06 -5.61
C ARG A 52 -1.84 26.84 -6.00
N ALA A 53 -0.85 26.21 -6.61
CA ALA A 53 0.40 26.89 -6.99
C ALA A 53 0.76 26.71 -8.48
N HIS A 54 -0.23 26.32 -9.31
CA HIS A 54 -0.07 26.07 -10.75
C HIS A 54 1.18 25.26 -11.11
N ALA A 55 1.50 24.28 -10.27
CA ALA A 55 2.66 23.44 -10.45
C ALA A 55 2.52 22.56 -11.70
N THR A 56 3.54 22.57 -12.54
CA THR A 56 3.82 21.52 -13.51
C THR A 56 4.65 20.46 -12.81
N ILE A 57 4.02 19.34 -12.50
CA ILE A 57 4.70 18.21 -11.88
C ILE A 57 5.51 17.48 -12.94
N VAL A 58 6.71 17.07 -12.56
CA VAL A 58 7.46 16.03 -13.26
C VAL A 58 7.67 14.93 -12.23
N ASP A 59 6.85 13.89 -12.28
CA ASP A 59 6.88 12.88 -11.24
C ASP A 59 8.17 12.07 -11.27
N HIS A 60 8.56 11.52 -10.13
CA HIS A 60 9.75 10.70 -10.00
C HIS A 60 9.47 9.38 -9.30
N LEU A 61 10.36 8.42 -9.55
CA LEU A 61 10.25 7.05 -9.05
C LEU A 61 10.31 7.01 -7.53
N ILE A 62 9.74 5.95 -6.99
CA ILE A 62 9.92 5.57 -5.58
C ILE A 62 11.39 5.20 -5.33
N PRO A 63 11.88 5.32 -4.07
CA PRO A 63 13.20 4.82 -3.73
C PRO A 63 13.32 3.32 -4.05
N PRO A 64 14.56 2.81 -4.21
CA PRO A 64 14.81 1.38 -4.24
C PRO A 64 14.14 0.70 -3.03
N MET A 65 13.55 -0.46 -3.27
CA MET A 65 12.85 -1.25 -2.26
C MET A 65 13.59 -2.56 -2.07
N ALA A 66 13.60 -3.07 -0.84
CA ALA A 66 14.10 -4.40 -0.52
C ALA A 66 13.23 -5.03 0.57
N ARG A 67 13.39 -6.35 0.73
CA ARG A 67 12.88 -7.06 1.90
C ARG A 67 13.68 -6.65 3.14
N ALA A 68 13.02 -6.49 4.28
CA ALA A 68 13.67 -6.04 5.52
C ALA A 68 14.73 -7.03 6.00
N GLU A 69 14.48 -8.33 5.79
CA GLU A 69 15.29 -9.45 6.30
C GLU A 69 15.39 -9.46 7.83
N SER A 70 15.89 -10.57 8.39
CA SER A 70 16.16 -10.68 9.82
C SER A 70 17.61 -10.27 10.12
N TYR A 71 17.81 -9.51 11.21
CA TYR A 71 19.14 -9.09 11.65
C TYR A 71 19.24 -9.07 13.18
N GLY A 72 20.48 -9.18 13.70
CA GLY A 72 20.75 -9.10 15.14
C GLY A 72 19.95 -10.09 15.97
N ASP A 73 19.23 -9.59 16.96
CA ASP A 73 18.44 -10.42 17.89
C ASP A 73 17.23 -11.07 17.21
N ILE A 74 16.69 -10.50 16.13
CA ILE A 74 15.56 -11.08 15.38
C ILE A 74 16.01 -12.36 14.68
N ALA A 75 17.16 -12.32 14.00
CA ALA A 75 17.73 -13.51 13.35
C ALA A 75 18.10 -14.61 14.36
N LYS A 76 18.51 -14.22 15.57
CA LYS A 76 18.77 -15.18 16.65
C LYS A 76 17.49 -15.79 17.22
N LEU A 77 16.39 -15.02 17.29
CA LEU A 77 15.10 -15.55 17.71
C LEU A 77 14.59 -16.58 16.69
N GLU A 78 14.70 -16.30 15.40
CA GLU A 78 14.37 -17.22 14.31
C GLU A 78 15.09 -18.57 14.46
N GLN A 79 16.40 -18.56 14.71
CA GLN A 79 17.18 -19.78 14.98
C GLN A 79 16.67 -20.58 16.18
N LEU A 80 16.22 -19.89 17.24
CA LEU A 80 15.67 -20.54 18.42
C LEU A 80 14.29 -21.16 18.15
N LEU A 81 13.48 -20.56 17.26
CA LEU A 81 12.20 -21.14 16.83
C LEU A 81 12.41 -22.39 15.97
N ASP A 82 13.38 -22.38 15.06
CA ASP A 82 13.76 -23.58 14.28
C ASP A 82 14.24 -24.71 15.21
N GLU A 83 15.07 -24.38 16.20
CA GLU A 83 15.52 -25.33 17.21
C GLU A 83 14.34 -25.86 18.04
N TYR A 84 13.39 -24.99 18.40
CA TYR A 84 12.15 -25.38 19.09
C TYR A 84 11.36 -26.43 18.29
N ALA A 85 11.10 -26.17 17.01
CA ALA A 85 10.36 -27.08 16.13
C ALA A 85 11.07 -28.45 16.01
N ASN A 86 12.40 -28.44 15.87
CA ASN A 86 13.20 -29.67 15.83
C ASN A 86 13.14 -30.46 17.15
N ILE A 87 13.28 -29.77 18.29
CA ILE A 87 13.19 -30.39 19.62
C ILE A 87 11.79 -30.96 19.88
N ALA A 88 10.74 -30.24 19.50
CA ALA A 88 9.36 -30.70 19.63
C ALA A 88 9.12 -32.02 18.86
N ALA A 89 9.73 -32.18 17.68
CA ALA A 89 9.62 -33.39 16.88
C ALA A 89 10.52 -34.55 17.36
N MET A 90 11.72 -34.26 17.87
CA MET A 90 12.76 -35.27 18.11
C MET A 90 13.03 -35.60 19.58
N ASP A 91 12.94 -34.63 20.49
CA ASP A 91 13.29 -34.80 21.92
C ASP A 91 12.44 -33.87 22.82
N PRO A 92 11.13 -34.17 22.98
CA PRO A 92 10.21 -33.29 23.73
C PRO A 92 10.61 -33.02 25.17
N GLY A 93 11.41 -33.91 25.79
CA GLY A 93 11.91 -33.74 27.16
C GLY A 93 12.80 -32.49 27.33
N LYS A 94 13.32 -31.93 26.24
CA LYS A 94 14.13 -30.69 26.25
C LYS A 94 13.33 -29.42 26.01
N LEU A 95 12.02 -29.50 25.73
CA LEU A 95 11.18 -28.33 25.48
C LEU A 95 11.31 -27.26 26.56
N PRO A 96 11.26 -27.56 27.88
CA PRO A 96 11.37 -26.52 28.90
C PRO A 96 12.67 -25.68 28.81
N ALA A 97 13.77 -26.28 28.38
CA ALA A 97 15.05 -25.60 28.24
C ALA A 97 15.05 -24.61 27.07
N ILE A 98 14.52 -25.00 25.90
CA ILE A 98 14.44 -24.11 24.73
C ILE A 98 13.39 -23.01 24.93
N ARG A 99 12.26 -23.32 25.59
CA ARG A 99 11.24 -22.33 25.99
C ARG A 99 11.84 -21.21 26.85
N SER A 100 12.64 -21.59 27.85
CA SER A 100 13.35 -20.63 28.72
C SER A 100 14.36 -19.79 27.95
N GLN A 101 15.10 -20.37 27.00
CA GLN A 101 16.04 -19.63 26.16
C GLN A 101 15.34 -18.60 25.26
N ILE A 102 14.25 -19.01 24.60
CA ILE A 102 13.42 -18.12 23.76
C ILE A 102 12.93 -16.94 24.59
N TRP A 103 12.30 -17.19 25.73
CA TRP A 103 11.79 -16.13 26.60
C TRP A 103 12.88 -15.20 27.11
N THR A 104 14.02 -15.75 27.54
CA THR A 104 15.16 -14.96 28.03
C THR A 104 15.68 -14.03 26.94
N HIS A 105 15.79 -14.53 25.70
CA HIS A 105 16.22 -13.75 24.56
C HIS A 105 15.22 -12.64 24.22
N MET A 106 13.91 -12.95 24.17
CA MET A 106 12.85 -11.96 23.92
C MET A 106 12.74 -10.88 24.99
N ARG A 107 12.97 -11.21 26.27
CA ARG A 107 13.05 -10.22 27.35
C ARG A 107 14.28 -9.33 27.22
N ALA A 108 15.44 -9.91 26.94
CA ALA A 108 16.68 -9.17 26.78
C ALA A 108 16.65 -8.20 25.59
N ALA A 109 16.01 -8.61 24.49
CA ALA A 109 15.84 -7.80 23.28
C ALA A 109 14.56 -6.93 23.29
N GLU A 110 13.84 -6.88 24.42
CA GLU A 110 12.59 -6.09 24.60
C GLU A 110 11.40 -6.48 23.68
N MET A 111 11.53 -7.56 22.88
CA MET A 111 10.49 -8.05 21.94
C MET A 111 9.17 -8.46 22.60
N HIS A 112 9.23 -8.83 23.89
CA HIS A 112 8.02 -9.08 24.68
C HIS A 112 7.08 -7.86 24.71
N ARG A 113 7.60 -6.63 24.62
CA ARG A 113 6.78 -5.42 24.57
C ARG A 113 6.07 -5.25 23.24
N ASP A 114 6.75 -5.55 22.13
CA ASP A 114 6.18 -5.50 20.78
C ASP A 114 4.99 -6.47 20.64
N LEU A 115 5.04 -7.60 21.34
CA LEU A 115 4.00 -8.63 21.38
C LEU A 115 2.97 -8.42 22.51
N GLY A 116 3.15 -7.42 23.37
CA GLY A 116 2.25 -7.15 24.49
C GLY A 116 2.26 -8.22 25.58
N LEU A 117 3.42 -8.82 25.86
CA LEU A 117 3.58 -9.93 26.80
C LEU A 117 4.30 -9.48 28.07
N ASP A 118 3.59 -9.51 29.19
CA ASP A 118 4.14 -9.15 30.49
C ASP A 118 4.91 -10.31 31.14
N ASP A 119 4.40 -11.53 31.06
CA ASP A 119 4.96 -12.73 31.69
C ASP A 119 5.15 -13.88 30.69
N ILE A 120 5.94 -14.89 31.09
CA ILE A 120 6.13 -16.09 30.27
C ILE A 120 4.78 -16.84 30.18
N PRO A 121 4.36 -17.27 28.97
CA PRO A 121 3.16 -18.09 28.83
C PRO A 121 3.27 -19.41 29.60
N ASP A 122 2.12 -19.94 30.03
CA ASP A 122 2.03 -21.25 30.65
C ASP A 122 2.45 -22.36 29.66
N GLU A 123 2.84 -23.52 30.18
CA GLU A 123 3.39 -24.61 29.34
C GLU A 123 2.42 -25.11 28.26
N ASP A 124 1.12 -25.07 28.56
CA ASP A 124 0.05 -25.52 27.67
C ASP A 124 -0.26 -24.51 26.55
N ASP A 125 0.05 -23.23 26.77
CA ASP A 125 -0.20 -22.14 25.82
C ASP A 125 1.05 -21.73 25.03
N PHE A 126 2.21 -22.31 25.36
CA PHE A 126 3.49 -21.90 24.78
C PHE A 126 3.59 -22.20 23.28
N ASP A 127 2.94 -23.27 22.80
CA ASP A 127 2.93 -23.60 21.37
C ASP A 127 2.13 -22.57 20.55
N ASP A 128 0.97 -22.14 21.05
CA ASP A 128 0.15 -21.08 20.44
C ASP A 128 0.89 -19.73 20.50
N PHE A 129 1.60 -19.47 21.60
CA PHE A 129 2.49 -18.32 21.69
C PHE A 129 3.58 -18.34 20.62
N ILE A 130 4.26 -19.48 20.42
CA ILE A 130 5.30 -19.62 19.39
C ILE A 130 4.73 -19.40 18.00
N PHE A 131 3.51 -19.87 17.74
CA PHE A 131 2.81 -19.60 16.48
C PHE A 131 2.59 -18.10 16.25
N ASN A 132 2.21 -17.35 17.28
CA ASN A 132 2.07 -15.89 17.19
C ASN A 132 3.41 -15.17 16.97
N VAL A 133 4.48 -15.63 17.63
CA VAL A 133 5.84 -15.08 17.43
C VAL A 133 6.34 -15.36 16.00
N ASP A 134 6.11 -16.56 15.48
CA ASP A 134 6.47 -16.93 14.11
C ASP A 134 5.77 -16.03 13.08
N GLY A 135 4.47 -15.80 13.26
CA GLY A 135 3.70 -14.86 12.43
C GLY A 135 4.24 -13.43 12.48
N TRP A 136 4.53 -12.92 13.68
CA TRP A 136 5.11 -11.58 13.85
C TRP A 136 6.50 -11.44 13.21
N LEU A 137 7.38 -12.42 13.40
CA LEU A 137 8.70 -12.46 12.75
C LEU A 137 8.56 -12.48 11.24
N CYS A 138 7.62 -13.26 10.72
CA CYS A 138 7.33 -13.32 9.30
C CYS A 138 6.92 -11.97 8.73
N GLU A 139 6.00 -11.27 9.39
CA GLU A 139 5.56 -9.95 8.95
C GLU A 139 6.71 -8.93 8.92
N ILE A 140 7.54 -8.90 9.95
CA ILE A 140 8.68 -7.97 10.03
C ILE A 140 9.72 -8.30 8.96
N LYS A 141 10.13 -9.57 8.86
CA LYS A 141 11.14 -10.03 7.90
C LYS A 141 10.67 -9.79 6.48
N ASP A 142 9.39 -10.04 6.19
CA ASP A 142 8.82 -9.92 4.85
C ASP A 142 8.49 -8.48 4.43
N ALA A 143 8.44 -7.54 5.38
CA ALA A 143 8.10 -6.16 5.10
C ALA A 143 8.98 -5.54 4.00
N GLN A 144 8.35 -4.73 3.14
CA GLN A 144 9.03 -3.97 2.10
C GLN A 144 9.51 -2.63 2.65
N ILE A 145 10.82 -2.46 2.73
CA ILE A 145 11.47 -1.25 3.22
C ILE A 145 12.21 -0.55 2.10
N ARG A 146 12.54 0.73 2.34
CA ARG A 146 13.33 1.53 1.42
C ARG A 146 14.80 1.18 1.60
N ASP A 147 15.47 0.78 0.53
CA ASP A 147 16.89 0.44 0.51
C ASP A 147 17.70 1.55 -0.16
N GLY A 148 17.56 2.76 0.40
CA GLY A 148 18.19 3.98 -0.11
C GLY A 148 17.20 5.04 -0.57
N LEU A 149 17.68 5.94 -1.42
CA LEU A 149 16.95 7.10 -1.91
C LEU A 149 16.95 7.13 -3.44
N HIS A 150 15.86 7.62 -4.02
CA HIS A 150 15.80 7.88 -5.46
C HIS A 150 16.71 9.06 -5.83
N VAL A 151 17.36 8.97 -6.98
CA VAL A 151 18.10 10.07 -7.60
C VAL A 151 17.41 10.39 -8.93
N LEU A 152 16.97 11.63 -9.08
CA LEU A 152 16.18 12.07 -10.24
C LEU A 152 16.89 11.73 -11.56
N GLY A 153 16.20 11.03 -12.46
CA GLY A 153 16.73 10.58 -13.75
C GLY A 153 17.59 9.31 -13.69
N GLN A 154 17.84 8.72 -12.52
CA GLN A 154 18.59 7.47 -12.40
C GLN A 154 17.64 6.28 -12.33
N ALA A 155 17.55 5.55 -13.44
CA ALA A 155 16.84 4.27 -13.45
C ALA A 155 17.57 3.23 -12.58
N PRO A 156 16.84 2.36 -11.85
CA PRO A 156 17.44 1.29 -11.08
C PRO A 156 18.13 0.28 -12.01
N GLN A 157 19.28 -0.25 -11.58
CA GLN A 157 20.11 -1.21 -12.32
C GLN A 157 20.61 -2.31 -11.38
N GLY A 158 20.92 -3.49 -11.93
CA GLY A 158 21.45 -4.62 -11.17
C GLY A 158 20.53 -5.00 -10.01
N GLU A 159 21.12 -5.20 -8.83
CA GLU A 159 20.41 -5.62 -7.62
C GLU A 159 19.24 -4.70 -7.24
N ALA A 160 19.39 -3.37 -7.37
CA ALA A 160 18.31 -2.43 -7.09
C ALA A 160 17.10 -2.61 -8.03
N ARG A 161 17.33 -3.00 -9.29
CA ARG A 161 16.25 -3.30 -10.24
C ARG A 161 15.60 -4.63 -9.93
N VAL A 162 16.39 -5.65 -9.62
CA VAL A 162 15.91 -6.98 -9.20
C VAL A 162 14.98 -6.85 -7.99
N ASN A 163 15.45 -6.18 -6.93
CA ASN A 163 14.68 -6.01 -5.71
C ASN A 163 13.39 -5.20 -5.96
N LEU A 164 13.47 -4.10 -6.72
CA LEU A 164 12.27 -3.32 -7.04
C LEU A 164 11.25 -4.09 -7.88
N VAL A 165 11.70 -4.90 -8.86
CA VAL A 165 10.79 -5.72 -9.67
C VAL A 165 10.14 -6.80 -8.80
N LEU A 166 10.89 -7.44 -7.89
CA LEU A 166 10.31 -8.35 -6.89
C LEU A 166 9.20 -7.67 -6.06
N SER A 167 9.47 -6.46 -5.56
CA SER A 167 8.49 -5.69 -4.80
C SER A 167 7.22 -5.37 -5.60
N ILE A 168 7.36 -5.02 -6.89
CA ILE A 168 6.23 -4.72 -7.77
C ILE A 168 5.41 -5.98 -8.05
N LEU A 169 6.07 -7.09 -8.35
CA LEU A 169 5.44 -8.34 -8.75
C LEU A 169 4.87 -9.14 -7.57
N ARG A 170 5.13 -8.74 -6.32
CA ARG A 170 4.48 -9.34 -5.15
C ARG A 170 2.96 -9.13 -5.15
N ALA A 171 2.51 -7.97 -5.63
CA ALA A 171 1.09 -7.64 -5.70
C ALA A 171 0.41 -8.27 -6.93
N SER A 172 -0.89 -8.56 -6.81
CA SER A 172 -1.75 -8.87 -7.96
C SER A 172 -1.90 -7.61 -8.82
N GLN A 173 -1.73 -7.74 -10.13
CA GLN A 173 -1.66 -6.61 -11.06
C GLN A 173 -3.05 -6.22 -11.58
N ILE A 174 -3.30 -4.91 -11.59
CA ILE A 174 -4.45 -4.29 -12.24
C ILE A 174 -3.97 -3.74 -13.58
N TRP A 175 -4.34 -4.40 -14.68
CA TRP A 175 -3.83 -4.08 -16.01
C TRP A 175 -4.94 -4.10 -17.06
N GLY A 176 -4.90 -3.20 -18.03
CA GLY A 176 -5.91 -3.16 -19.11
C GLY A 176 -7.35 -2.87 -18.64
N GLY A 177 -7.55 -2.44 -17.40
CA GLY A 177 -8.88 -2.29 -16.79
C GLY A 177 -9.44 -3.56 -16.14
N GLU A 178 -8.65 -4.64 -16.12
CA GLU A 178 -8.96 -5.92 -15.47
C GLU A 178 -8.20 -6.05 -14.15
N THR A 179 -8.92 -6.44 -13.10
CA THR A 179 -8.35 -6.78 -11.79
C THR A 179 -7.80 -8.21 -11.81
N GLY A 180 -6.60 -8.42 -11.28
CA GLY A 180 -5.97 -9.74 -11.30
C GLY A 180 -5.55 -10.19 -12.70
N ALA A 181 -5.32 -9.23 -13.60
CA ALA A 181 -4.87 -9.47 -14.97
C ALA A 181 -3.55 -10.26 -15.02
N VAL A 182 -2.71 -10.12 -13.98
CA VAL A 182 -1.54 -10.95 -13.72
C VAL A 182 -1.48 -11.19 -12.20
N PRO A 183 -1.35 -12.43 -11.70
CA PRO A 183 -1.26 -12.70 -10.27
C PRO A 183 0.06 -12.16 -9.70
N GLY A 184 0.16 -12.09 -8.38
CA GLY A 184 1.45 -11.87 -7.74
C GLY A 184 2.38 -13.08 -7.97
N LEU A 185 3.69 -12.84 -8.11
CA LEU A 185 4.68 -13.88 -8.39
C LEU A 185 4.65 -15.00 -7.34
N ARG A 186 4.59 -14.64 -6.07
CA ARG A 186 4.53 -15.61 -4.96
C ARG A 186 3.23 -16.42 -4.99
N ALA A 187 2.10 -15.78 -5.29
CA ALA A 187 0.82 -16.47 -5.44
C ALA A 187 0.85 -17.44 -6.64
N ALA A 188 1.49 -17.04 -7.75
CA ALA A 188 1.70 -17.91 -8.91
C ALA A 188 2.62 -19.10 -8.61
N LEU A 189 3.56 -18.95 -7.67
CA LEU A 189 4.39 -20.03 -7.11
C LEU A 189 3.67 -20.89 -6.06
N GLY A 190 2.42 -20.56 -5.73
CA GLY A 190 1.57 -21.36 -4.85
C GLY A 190 1.56 -20.91 -3.38
N LEU A 191 2.05 -19.70 -3.07
CA LEU A 191 1.96 -19.16 -1.71
C LEU A 191 0.50 -18.98 -1.30
N LYS A 192 0.15 -19.49 -0.11
CA LYS A 192 -1.16 -19.34 0.51
C LYS A 192 -1.11 -18.29 1.62
N ASP A 193 -2.24 -17.64 1.88
CA ASP A 193 -2.34 -16.56 2.89
C ASP A 193 -2.00 -17.02 4.33
N SER A 194 -2.10 -18.32 4.62
CA SER A 194 -1.79 -18.91 5.93
C SER A 194 -0.50 -19.74 5.93
N ALA A 195 0.45 -19.42 5.06
CA ALA A 195 1.72 -20.15 4.99
C ALA A 195 2.61 -19.83 6.20
N GLN A 196 3.34 -20.85 6.68
CA GLN A 196 4.35 -20.70 7.73
C GLN A 196 5.59 -19.97 7.19
N LEU A 197 6.38 -19.39 8.09
CA LEU A 197 7.59 -18.61 7.76
C LEU A 197 8.52 -19.31 6.76
N GLY A 198 8.84 -20.59 6.99
CA GLY A 198 9.73 -21.36 6.12
C GLY A 198 9.23 -21.48 4.68
N ALA A 199 7.92 -21.67 4.47
CA ALA A 199 7.34 -21.74 3.13
C ALA A 199 7.36 -20.38 2.41
N ILE A 200 7.24 -19.28 3.17
CA ILE A 200 7.35 -17.92 2.63
C ILE A 200 8.78 -17.64 2.17
N ASP A 201 9.78 -18.05 2.94
CA ASP A 201 11.19 -17.89 2.59
C ASP A 201 11.59 -18.71 1.37
N GLU A 202 11.17 -19.98 1.30
CA GLU A 202 11.41 -20.83 0.12
C GLU A 202 10.82 -20.21 -1.15
N ILE A 203 9.59 -19.69 -1.08
CA ILE A 203 8.94 -19.04 -2.22
C ILE A 203 9.60 -17.71 -2.56
N GLU A 204 10.08 -16.95 -1.58
CA GLU A 204 10.83 -15.72 -1.86
C GLU A 204 12.18 -16.00 -2.52
N GLU A 205 12.90 -17.03 -2.07
CA GLU A 205 14.17 -17.43 -2.69
C GLU A 205 13.95 -17.88 -4.14
N GLN A 206 12.91 -18.68 -4.40
CA GLN A 206 12.51 -19.06 -5.76
C GLN A 206 12.13 -17.83 -6.61
N SER A 207 11.35 -16.90 -6.04
CA SER A 207 10.97 -15.66 -6.70
C SER A 207 12.21 -14.86 -7.09
N ARG A 208 13.16 -14.68 -6.16
CA ARG A 208 14.41 -13.95 -6.39
C ARG A 208 15.27 -14.63 -7.44
N ALA A 209 15.39 -15.95 -7.42
CA ALA A 209 16.14 -16.71 -8.42
C ALA A 209 15.57 -16.50 -9.84
N LEU A 210 14.24 -16.52 -9.99
CA LEU A 210 13.59 -16.28 -11.28
C LEU A 210 13.81 -14.85 -11.79
N ILE A 211 13.66 -13.85 -10.92
CA ILE A 211 13.88 -12.44 -11.28
C ILE A 211 15.35 -12.16 -11.60
N GLN A 212 16.29 -12.74 -10.85
CA GLN A 212 17.72 -12.64 -11.14
C GLN A 212 18.06 -13.27 -12.50
N ALA A 213 17.51 -14.45 -12.80
CA ALA A 213 17.72 -15.10 -14.09
C ALA A 213 17.18 -14.26 -15.26
N MET A 214 16.05 -13.57 -15.07
CA MET A 214 15.53 -12.61 -16.05
C MET A 214 16.44 -11.38 -16.19
N GLU A 215 16.97 -10.84 -15.09
CA GLU A 215 17.94 -9.74 -15.11
C GLU A 215 19.21 -10.13 -15.89
N ASP A 216 19.77 -11.32 -15.61
CA ASP A 216 20.97 -11.85 -16.27
C ASP A 216 20.74 -12.09 -17.78
N ALA A 217 19.50 -12.44 -18.15
CA ALA A 217 19.07 -12.60 -19.53
C ALA A 217 18.65 -11.27 -20.20
N ASN A 218 18.93 -10.12 -19.58
CA ASN A 218 18.52 -8.79 -20.06
C ASN A 218 17.02 -8.67 -20.34
N TRP A 219 16.21 -9.34 -19.54
CA TRP A 219 14.75 -9.36 -19.64
C TRP A 219 14.22 -9.84 -21.00
N ASP A 220 14.91 -10.78 -21.64
CA ASP A 220 14.41 -11.43 -22.84
C ASP A 220 13.13 -12.25 -22.54
N VAL A 221 12.05 -11.90 -23.24
CA VAL A 221 10.73 -12.56 -23.12
C VAL A 221 10.81 -14.04 -23.45
N ALA A 222 11.68 -14.46 -24.38
CA ALA A 222 11.84 -15.87 -24.71
C ALA A 222 12.41 -16.67 -23.52
N THR A 223 13.27 -16.05 -22.71
CA THR A 223 13.86 -16.68 -21.51
C THR A 223 12.80 -17.01 -20.47
N ALA A 224 11.77 -16.16 -20.28
CA ALA A 224 10.68 -16.39 -19.33
C ALA A 224 10.03 -17.78 -19.49
N ARG A 225 9.87 -18.25 -20.73
CA ARG A 225 9.28 -19.56 -21.06
C ARG A 225 10.20 -20.75 -20.81
N SER A 226 11.48 -20.50 -20.64
CA SER A 226 12.49 -21.54 -20.38
C SER A 226 12.80 -21.70 -18.90
N LEU A 227 12.51 -20.69 -18.07
CA LEU A 227 12.81 -20.69 -16.64
C LEU A 227 11.83 -21.52 -15.81
N THR A 228 10.62 -21.76 -16.30
CA THR A 228 9.57 -22.46 -15.57
C THR A 228 8.48 -22.97 -16.50
N ASP A 229 7.90 -24.12 -16.17
CA ASP A 229 6.74 -24.69 -16.85
C ASP A 229 5.40 -24.22 -16.24
N VAL A 230 5.43 -23.45 -15.15
CA VAL A 230 4.22 -22.96 -14.47
C VAL A 230 3.62 -21.79 -15.26
N PRO A 231 2.44 -21.94 -15.90
CA PRO A 231 1.94 -20.95 -16.86
C PRO A 231 1.75 -19.55 -16.27
N ASP A 232 1.28 -19.48 -15.01
CA ASP A 232 1.08 -18.20 -14.33
C ASP A 232 2.41 -17.51 -14.01
N VAL A 233 3.45 -18.26 -13.65
CA VAL A 233 4.79 -17.69 -13.43
C VAL A 233 5.36 -17.19 -14.74
N VAL A 234 5.24 -17.94 -15.84
CA VAL A 234 5.64 -17.47 -17.18
C VAL A 234 4.94 -16.15 -17.52
N ARG A 235 3.62 -16.06 -17.31
CA ARG A 235 2.85 -14.83 -17.55
C ARG A 235 3.37 -13.64 -16.73
N VAL A 236 3.72 -13.87 -15.46
CA VAL A 236 4.30 -12.84 -14.58
C VAL A 236 5.65 -12.36 -15.09
N LEU A 237 6.53 -13.28 -15.51
CA LEU A 237 7.86 -12.94 -16.04
C LEU A 237 7.79 -12.24 -17.40
N GLU A 238 6.88 -12.67 -18.29
CA GLU A 238 6.61 -12.00 -19.56
C GLU A 238 6.08 -10.56 -19.31
N PHE A 239 5.17 -10.38 -18.34
CA PHE A 239 4.67 -9.06 -17.96
C PHE A 239 5.78 -8.17 -17.40
N ALA A 240 6.69 -8.72 -16.59
CA ALA A 240 7.84 -7.99 -16.07
C ALA A 240 8.75 -7.49 -17.21
N ALA A 241 9.06 -8.35 -18.17
CA ALA A 241 9.91 -8.06 -19.31
C ALA A 241 9.28 -7.08 -20.32
N THR A 242 7.96 -7.16 -20.53
CA THR A 242 7.27 -6.36 -21.55
C THR A 242 6.74 -5.03 -21.02
N GLU A 243 6.36 -4.96 -19.75
CA GLU A 243 5.71 -3.78 -19.18
C GLU A 243 6.53 -3.15 -18.05
N VAL A 244 6.91 -3.90 -17.03
CA VAL A 244 7.54 -3.32 -15.82
C VAL A 244 8.91 -2.72 -16.14
N VAL A 245 9.82 -3.52 -16.69
CA VAL A 245 11.22 -3.14 -16.88
C VAL A 245 11.40 -2.06 -17.95
N PRO A 246 10.74 -2.13 -19.12
CA PRO A 246 10.81 -1.04 -20.09
C PRO A 246 10.32 0.30 -19.53
N ARG A 247 9.29 0.28 -18.66
CA ARG A 247 8.80 1.49 -18.00
C ARG A 247 9.74 1.99 -16.91
N LEU A 248 10.39 1.10 -16.15
CA LEU A 248 11.43 1.47 -15.19
C LEU A 248 12.67 2.05 -15.88
N ALA A 249 13.08 1.54 -17.03
CA ALA A 249 14.22 2.07 -17.79
C ALA A 249 14.02 3.53 -18.21
N ARG A 250 12.76 3.92 -18.46
CA ARG A 250 12.34 5.29 -18.78
C ARG A 250 12.28 6.24 -17.58
N THR A 251 12.74 5.83 -16.40
CA THR A 251 13.01 6.76 -15.27
C THR A 251 14.01 7.85 -15.66
N THR A 252 14.83 7.60 -16.69
CA THR A 252 15.72 8.61 -17.30
C THR A 252 14.96 9.81 -17.87
N ASP A 253 13.70 9.62 -18.32
CA ASP A 253 12.83 10.68 -18.83
C ASP A 253 12.56 11.78 -17.77
N GLU A 254 12.73 11.50 -16.47
CA GLU A 254 12.50 12.47 -15.39
C GLU A 254 13.33 13.75 -15.57
N LEU A 255 14.63 13.60 -15.83
CA LEU A 255 15.53 14.75 -15.96
C LEU A 255 15.28 15.48 -17.28
N ASP A 256 15.07 14.73 -18.37
CA ASP A 256 14.77 15.27 -19.69
C ASP A 256 13.46 16.08 -19.67
N HIS A 257 12.43 15.59 -18.99
CA HIS A 257 11.17 16.30 -18.84
C HIS A 257 11.26 17.50 -17.89
N VAL A 258 12.14 17.48 -16.88
CA VAL A 258 12.41 18.70 -16.10
C VAL A 258 13.04 19.78 -16.98
N LEU A 259 14.03 19.43 -17.80
CA LEU A 259 14.65 20.37 -18.73
C LEU A 259 13.64 20.86 -19.78
N HIS A 260 12.84 19.96 -20.34
CA HIS A 260 11.79 20.31 -21.29
C HIS A 260 10.75 21.26 -20.67
N ALA A 261 10.36 21.05 -19.41
CA ALA A 261 9.44 21.94 -18.70
C ALA A 261 10.04 23.34 -18.51
N LEU A 262 11.34 23.43 -18.21
CA LEU A 262 12.06 24.70 -18.07
C LEU A 262 12.13 25.47 -19.38
N GLU A 263 12.13 24.78 -20.52
CA GLU A 263 12.05 25.37 -21.86
C GLU A 263 10.61 25.74 -22.27
N GLY A 264 9.61 25.55 -21.41
CA GLY A 264 8.20 25.81 -21.71
C GLY A 264 7.53 24.69 -22.52
N GLY A 265 8.14 23.51 -22.55
CA GLY A 265 7.64 22.32 -23.20
C GLY A 265 6.41 21.69 -22.52
N PHE A 266 5.65 20.92 -23.29
CA PHE A 266 4.50 20.19 -22.78
C PHE A 266 4.94 18.90 -22.09
N ILE A 267 4.58 18.74 -20.81
CA ILE A 267 4.87 17.52 -20.05
C ILE A 267 3.67 16.56 -20.15
N PRO A 268 3.87 15.33 -20.66
CA PRO A 268 2.80 14.37 -20.80
C PRO A 268 2.21 14.00 -19.43
N ALA A 269 0.89 13.87 -19.39
CA ALA A 269 0.19 13.43 -18.18
C ALA A 269 0.21 11.90 -18.05
N GLY A 270 0.05 11.40 -16.82
CA GLY A 270 -0.05 9.97 -16.51
C GLY A 270 -0.77 9.73 -15.18
N PRO A 271 -1.20 8.50 -14.88
CA PRO A 271 -1.79 8.20 -13.57
C PRO A 271 -0.72 8.24 -12.47
N SER A 272 -1.12 8.65 -11.28
CA SER A 272 -0.32 8.59 -10.05
C SER A 272 -0.71 7.39 -9.17
N GLY A 273 0.19 6.93 -8.31
CA GLY A 273 -0.08 5.84 -7.37
C GLY A 273 1.16 5.05 -7.00
N SER A 274 0.99 4.01 -6.19
CA SER A 274 2.10 3.14 -5.79
C SER A 274 2.26 2.01 -6.81
N PRO A 275 3.41 1.88 -7.50
CA PRO A 275 3.65 0.73 -8.40
C PRO A 275 3.69 -0.59 -7.62
N LEU A 276 3.93 -0.55 -6.31
CA LEU A 276 3.91 -1.71 -5.40
C LEU A 276 2.49 -2.22 -5.06
N ARG A 277 1.43 -1.54 -5.51
CA ARG A 277 0.03 -1.93 -5.28
C ARG A 277 -0.65 -2.44 -6.56
N GLY A 278 0.13 -3.08 -7.44
CA GLY A 278 -0.38 -3.64 -8.69
C GLY A 278 -0.72 -2.59 -9.77
N LEU A 279 -0.26 -1.35 -9.61
CA LEU A 279 -0.55 -0.23 -10.51
C LEU A 279 0.67 0.11 -11.39
N VAL A 280 1.11 -0.82 -12.24
CA VAL A 280 2.28 -0.62 -13.11
C VAL A 280 2.07 0.52 -14.14
N ASN A 281 0.84 0.92 -14.40
CA ASN A 281 0.51 2.01 -15.34
C ASN A 281 0.94 3.39 -14.83
N VAL A 282 1.27 3.52 -13.54
CA VAL A 282 1.92 4.71 -12.95
C VAL A 282 3.38 4.85 -13.38
N LEU A 283 3.94 3.84 -14.04
CA LEU A 283 5.21 3.91 -14.75
C LEU A 283 4.96 4.11 -16.28
N PRO A 284 5.88 4.76 -17.01
CA PRO A 284 7.12 5.38 -16.53
C PRO A 284 6.87 6.66 -15.74
N THR A 285 7.87 7.12 -15.01
CA THR A 285 7.87 8.44 -14.35
C THR A 285 8.33 9.54 -15.32
N GLY A 286 8.50 10.76 -14.83
CA GLY A 286 8.75 11.96 -15.62
C GLY A 286 7.46 12.62 -16.13
N ARG A 287 6.29 12.33 -15.55
CA ARG A 287 4.99 12.78 -16.06
C ARG A 287 4.33 13.82 -15.17
N ASN A 288 3.47 14.64 -15.75
CA ASN A 288 2.63 15.58 -15.01
C ASN A 288 1.36 14.89 -14.54
N PHE A 289 1.48 14.04 -13.50
CA PHE A 289 0.44 13.09 -13.16
C PHE A 289 -0.95 13.70 -12.90
N TYR A 290 -1.98 12.90 -13.10
CA TYR A 290 -3.35 13.13 -12.64
C TYR A 290 -3.74 12.09 -11.59
N THR A 291 -4.76 12.40 -10.80
CA THR A 291 -5.23 11.58 -9.67
C THR A 291 -6.40 10.68 -10.08
N VAL A 292 -7.41 10.52 -9.22
CA VAL A 292 -8.65 9.78 -9.53
C VAL A 292 -9.80 10.73 -9.88
N ASP A 293 -10.87 10.20 -10.51
CA ASP A 293 -12.16 10.88 -10.57
C ASP A 293 -12.77 10.88 -9.15
N PRO A 294 -12.91 12.04 -8.48
CA PRO A 294 -13.40 12.10 -7.11
C PRO A 294 -14.87 11.65 -6.97
N LYS A 295 -15.62 11.49 -8.07
CA LYS A 295 -16.98 10.94 -8.07
C LYS A 295 -17.03 9.42 -8.22
N ALA A 296 -15.91 8.77 -8.53
CA ALA A 296 -15.80 7.32 -8.64
C ALA A 296 -15.20 6.69 -7.36
N VAL A 297 -15.25 7.40 -6.25
CA VAL A 297 -14.69 7.00 -4.95
C VAL A 297 -15.82 6.88 -3.92
N PRO A 298 -15.95 5.76 -3.18
CA PRO A 298 -15.11 4.56 -3.27
C PRO A 298 -15.38 3.76 -4.55
N SER A 299 -14.36 3.04 -5.04
CA SER A 299 -14.55 2.04 -6.11
C SER A 299 -15.17 0.75 -5.56
N ARG A 300 -15.63 -0.15 -6.44
CA ARG A 300 -16.13 -1.49 -6.01
C ARG A 300 -15.08 -2.32 -5.28
N LEU A 301 -13.82 -2.25 -5.74
CA LEU A 301 -12.71 -2.94 -5.06
C LEU A 301 -12.43 -2.32 -3.69
N ALA A 302 -12.42 -0.99 -3.61
CA ALA A 302 -12.24 -0.29 -2.35
C ALA A 302 -13.38 -0.59 -1.36
N TRP A 303 -14.59 -0.85 -1.86
CA TRP A 303 -15.71 -1.32 -1.03
C TRP A 303 -15.45 -2.68 -0.39
N GLU A 304 -14.97 -3.65 -1.17
CA GLU A 304 -14.61 -4.97 -0.64
C GLU A 304 -13.51 -4.88 0.40
N THR A 305 -12.44 -4.12 0.12
CA THR A 305 -11.34 -3.90 1.07
C THR A 305 -11.80 -3.16 2.32
N GLY A 306 -12.54 -2.06 2.19
CA GLY A 306 -13.04 -1.29 3.32
C GLY A 306 -14.02 -2.07 4.20
N ARG A 307 -14.83 -2.96 3.60
CA ARG A 307 -15.68 -3.89 4.34
C ARG A 307 -14.84 -4.88 5.16
N ALA A 308 -13.83 -5.50 4.56
CA ALA A 308 -12.93 -6.41 5.27
C ALA A 308 -12.19 -5.71 6.43
N MET A 309 -11.76 -4.46 6.23
CA MET A 309 -11.16 -3.64 7.29
C MET A 309 -12.13 -3.39 8.44
N ALA A 310 -13.39 -3.03 8.14
CA ALA A 310 -14.41 -2.79 9.15
C ALA A 310 -14.75 -4.07 9.93
N ASP A 311 -14.88 -5.21 9.25
CA ASP A 311 -15.16 -6.50 9.88
C ASP A 311 -13.99 -6.93 10.78
N SER A 312 -12.74 -6.83 10.30
CA SER A 312 -11.54 -7.12 11.09
C SER A 312 -11.42 -6.24 12.35
N LEU A 313 -11.71 -4.94 12.23
CA LEU A 313 -11.71 -4.02 13.38
C LEU A 313 -12.74 -4.44 14.44
N ILE A 314 -13.95 -4.79 14.01
CA ILE A 314 -15.03 -5.20 14.90
C ILE A 314 -14.71 -6.54 15.56
N GLU A 315 -14.26 -7.52 14.80
CA GLU A 315 -13.84 -8.83 15.30
C GLU A 315 -12.76 -8.70 16.36
N ARG A 316 -11.75 -7.87 16.11
CA ARG A 316 -10.69 -7.62 17.09
C ARG A 316 -11.23 -6.99 18.37
N HIS A 317 -12.09 -5.98 18.26
CA HIS A 317 -12.67 -5.33 19.45
C HIS A 317 -13.57 -6.28 20.26
N LEU A 318 -14.33 -7.14 19.59
CA LEU A 318 -15.15 -8.17 20.24
C LEU A 318 -14.28 -9.22 20.95
N ALA A 319 -13.19 -9.65 20.33
CA ALA A 319 -12.25 -10.58 20.95
C ALA A 319 -11.63 -9.97 22.22
N ASP A 320 -11.27 -8.68 22.17
CA ASP A 320 -10.59 -8.00 23.29
C ASP A 320 -11.56 -7.60 24.43
N THR A 321 -12.83 -7.29 24.13
CA THR A 321 -13.75 -6.67 25.10
C THR A 321 -15.07 -7.42 25.34
N GLY A 322 -15.42 -8.35 24.46
CA GLY A 322 -16.69 -9.08 24.49
C GLY A 322 -17.93 -8.30 24.03
N GLU A 323 -17.80 -7.02 23.68
CA GLU A 323 -18.90 -6.16 23.22
C GLU A 323 -18.58 -5.48 21.89
N TYR A 324 -19.61 -5.05 21.14
CA TYR A 324 -19.41 -4.25 19.93
C TYR A 324 -18.94 -2.82 20.29
N PRO A 325 -18.05 -2.20 19.50
CA PRO A 325 -17.64 -0.83 19.76
C PRO A 325 -18.84 0.11 19.56
N ARG A 326 -19.09 1.00 20.53
CA ARG A 326 -20.20 1.98 20.39
C ARG A 326 -19.89 3.07 19.37
N SER A 327 -18.62 3.44 19.25
CA SER A 327 -18.14 4.44 18.30
C SER A 327 -16.69 4.18 17.90
N VAL A 328 -16.34 4.49 16.65
CA VAL A 328 -14.99 4.41 16.11
C VAL A 328 -14.55 5.78 15.60
N GLY A 329 -13.32 6.18 15.93
CA GLY A 329 -12.71 7.40 15.42
C GLY A 329 -11.78 7.09 14.25
N LEU A 330 -12.06 7.61 13.05
CA LEU A 330 -11.25 7.39 11.85
C LEU A 330 -10.67 8.71 11.32
N SER A 331 -9.38 8.71 11.00
CA SER A 331 -8.70 9.84 10.35
C SER A 331 -8.59 9.56 8.84
N VAL A 332 -9.26 10.37 8.03
CA VAL A 332 -9.37 10.15 6.58
C VAL A 332 -8.57 11.20 5.82
N TRP A 333 -7.67 10.72 4.94
CA TRP A 333 -6.73 11.55 4.20
C TRP A 333 -6.97 11.48 2.70
N GLY A 334 -6.88 12.61 2.01
CA GLY A 334 -7.08 12.64 0.55
C GLY A 334 -6.03 11.83 -0.23
N THR A 335 -4.79 11.77 0.26
CA THR A 335 -3.73 10.96 -0.37
C THR A 335 -4.03 9.46 -0.27
N SER A 336 -4.57 8.98 0.86
CA SER A 336 -5.04 7.60 1.03
C SER A 336 -6.16 7.29 0.04
N ALA A 337 -7.21 8.12 -0.01
CA ALA A 337 -8.34 7.94 -0.92
C ALA A 337 -7.92 7.92 -2.41
N MET A 338 -6.90 8.70 -2.80
CA MET A 338 -6.36 8.68 -4.16
C MET A 338 -5.53 7.43 -4.46
N ARG A 339 -4.80 6.90 -3.47
CA ARG A 339 -3.98 5.70 -3.63
C ARG A 339 -4.79 4.41 -3.66
N THR A 340 -5.89 4.36 -2.92
CA THR A 340 -6.70 3.16 -2.75
C THR A 340 -8.01 3.19 -3.50
N SER A 341 -8.35 4.33 -4.10
CA SER A 341 -9.70 4.59 -4.62
C SER A 341 -10.79 4.50 -3.55
N GLY A 342 -10.45 4.70 -2.27
CA GLY A 342 -11.42 5.01 -1.21
C GLY A 342 -11.61 3.99 -0.10
N ASP A 343 -10.62 3.17 0.24
CA ASP A 343 -10.73 2.16 1.33
C ASP A 343 -11.25 2.76 2.64
N ASP A 344 -10.65 3.86 3.14
CA ASP A 344 -11.10 4.54 4.38
C ASP A 344 -12.57 4.98 4.31
N ILE A 345 -13.05 5.37 3.12
CA ILE A 345 -14.44 5.82 2.92
C ILE A 345 -15.37 4.62 2.94
N ALA A 346 -14.97 3.53 2.28
CA ALA A 346 -15.69 2.26 2.31
C ALA A 346 -15.75 1.67 3.72
N GLU A 347 -14.67 1.74 4.50
CA GLU A 347 -14.64 1.30 5.91
C GLU A 347 -15.68 2.06 6.75
N VAL A 348 -15.71 3.40 6.63
CA VAL A 348 -16.72 4.23 7.30
C VAL A 348 -18.14 3.78 6.91
N LEU A 349 -18.39 3.60 5.62
CA LEU A 349 -19.68 3.17 5.08
C LEU A 349 -20.07 1.75 5.56
N ALA A 350 -19.12 0.83 5.63
CA ALA A 350 -19.32 -0.53 6.11
C ALA A 350 -19.64 -0.57 7.61
N LEU A 351 -18.90 0.17 8.44
CA LEU A 351 -19.15 0.26 9.90
C LEU A 351 -20.59 0.68 10.21
N ILE A 352 -21.12 1.60 9.40
CA ILE A 352 -22.45 2.19 9.60
C ILE A 352 -23.56 1.41 8.86
N GLY A 353 -23.19 0.39 8.08
CA GLY A 353 -24.08 -0.48 7.33
C GLY A 353 -24.74 0.19 6.11
N VAL A 354 -23.98 0.97 5.35
CA VAL A 354 -24.43 1.61 4.11
C VAL A 354 -23.52 1.14 2.96
N GLU A 355 -24.11 0.66 1.88
CA GLU A 355 -23.41 0.26 0.67
C GLU A 355 -23.52 1.36 -0.40
N PRO A 356 -22.42 1.75 -1.06
CA PRO A 356 -22.49 2.65 -2.22
C PRO A 356 -23.10 1.96 -3.44
N GLU A 357 -23.82 2.71 -4.27
CA GLU A 357 -24.31 2.25 -5.56
C GLU A 357 -23.52 2.94 -6.69
N TRP A 358 -23.19 2.17 -7.73
CA TRP A 358 -22.38 2.65 -8.85
C TRP A 358 -23.16 2.62 -10.15
N ASP A 359 -23.02 3.67 -10.95
CA ASP A 359 -23.38 3.67 -12.36
C ASP A 359 -22.45 2.73 -13.15
N GLU A 360 -23.01 1.80 -13.93
CA GLU A 360 -22.21 0.78 -14.65
C GLU A 360 -21.28 1.39 -15.71
N ALA A 361 -21.73 2.42 -16.42
CA ALA A 361 -21.00 3.01 -17.53
C ALA A 361 -19.86 3.93 -17.04
N SER A 362 -20.15 4.82 -16.11
CA SER A 362 -19.21 5.82 -15.60
C SER A 362 -18.41 5.35 -14.39
N ARG A 363 -18.81 4.24 -13.75
CA ARG A 363 -18.27 3.74 -12.48
C ARG A 363 -18.36 4.75 -11.32
N ARG A 364 -19.15 5.82 -11.48
CA ARG A 364 -19.35 6.84 -10.44
C ARG A 364 -20.33 6.36 -9.40
N VAL A 365 -20.09 6.76 -8.16
CA VAL A 365 -21.04 6.57 -7.07
C VAL A 365 -22.22 7.51 -7.30
N ASN A 366 -23.42 6.94 -7.46
CA ASN A 366 -24.65 7.67 -7.79
C ASN A 366 -25.78 7.49 -6.77
N GLY A 367 -25.63 6.55 -5.84
CA GLY A 367 -26.62 6.22 -4.82
C GLY A 367 -26.00 5.59 -3.59
N LEU A 368 -26.83 5.39 -2.58
CA LEU A 368 -26.48 4.73 -1.32
C LEU A 368 -27.63 3.82 -0.91
N ARG A 369 -27.31 2.58 -0.55
CA ARG A 369 -28.24 1.59 -0.03
C ARG A 369 -27.99 1.36 1.45
N VAL A 370 -29.00 1.58 2.28
CA VAL A 370 -28.92 1.20 3.70
C VAL A 370 -29.10 -0.31 3.80
N ILE A 371 -28.08 -1.02 4.30
CA ILE A 371 -28.12 -2.47 4.48
C ILE A 371 -29.07 -2.78 5.65
N PRO A 372 -30.12 -3.61 5.49
CA PRO A 372 -31.00 -4.02 6.59
C PRO A 372 -30.23 -4.69 7.74
N LEU A 373 -30.67 -4.52 8.99
CA LEU A 373 -29.95 -5.09 10.15
C LEU A 373 -29.87 -6.62 10.12
N GLU A 374 -30.88 -7.28 9.54
CA GLU A 374 -30.89 -8.73 9.33
C GLU A 374 -29.80 -9.17 8.35
N GLU A 375 -29.55 -8.38 7.30
CA GLU A 375 -28.45 -8.61 6.34
C GLU A 375 -27.09 -8.25 6.94
N LEU A 376 -27.04 -7.17 7.74
CA LEU A 376 -25.80 -6.69 8.37
C LEU A 376 -25.30 -7.63 9.47
N GLY A 377 -26.20 -8.34 10.16
CA GLY A 377 -25.84 -9.32 11.20
C GLY A 377 -25.27 -8.73 12.50
N ARG A 378 -25.20 -7.39 12.62
CA ARG A 378 -24.65 -6.67 13.76
C ARG A 378 -25.28 -5.29 13.94
N PRO A 379 -25.08 -4.63 15.10
CA PRO A 379 -25.41 -3.22 15.26
C PRO A 379 -24.64 -2.32 14.28
N ARG A 380 -25.24 -1.19 13.91
CA ARG A 380 -24.53 -0.11 13.21
C ARG A 380 -23.59 0.56 14.21
N ILE A 381 -22.33 0.72 13.83
CA ILE A 381 -21.31 1.33 14.67
C ILE A 381 -21.29 2.83 14.37
N ASP A 382 -21.28 3.68 15.41
CA ASP A 382 -21.15 5.12 15.18
C ASP A 382 -19.72 5.47 14.76
N VAL A 383 -19.56 6.50 13.94
CA VAL A 383 -18.24 6.86 13.39
C VAL A 383 -18.01 8.35 13.49
N THR A 384 -16.93 8.73 14.18
CA THR A 384 -16.39 10.08 14.18
C THR A 384 -15.28 10.18 13.14
N VAL A 385 -15.52 10.94 12.08
CA VAL A 385 -14.57 11.10 10.96
C VAL A 385 -13.81 12.42 11.11
N ARG A 386 -12.49 12.33 11.21
CA ARG A 386 -11.56 13.47 11.11
C ARG A 386 -10.97 13.51 9.71
N ILE A 387 -11.47 14.41 8.87
CA ILE A 387 -10.94 14.63 7.52
C ILE A 387 -9.77 15.62 7.52
N SER A 388 -8.77 15.40 6.66
CA SER A 388 -7.71 16.38 6.44
C SER A 388 -8.19 17.59 5.60
N GLY A 389 -7.47 18.71 5.67
CA GLY A 389 -7.78 19.89 4.86
C GLY A 389 -7.78 19.61 3.36
N PHE A 390 -6.82 18.81 2.90
CA PHE A 390 -6.76 18.38 1.50
C PHE A 390 -7.93 17.46 1.11
N PHE A 391 -8.36 16.55 2.00
CA PHE A 391 -9.53 15.71 1.73
C PHE A 391 -10.78 16.56 1.47
N ARG A 392 -11.00 17.59 2.29
CA ARG A 392 -12.08 18.58 2.07
C ARG A 392 -11.98 19.26 0.71
N ASP A 393 -10.79 19.64 0.31
CA ASP A 393 -10.56 20.40 -0.92
C ASP A 393 -10.71 19.52 -2.18
N ALA A 394 -10.35 18.24 -2.10
CA ALA A 394 -10.33 17.32 -3.23
C ALA A 394 -11.59 16.44 -3.37
N PHE A 395 -12.27 16.12 -2.27
CA PHE A 395 -13.39 15.18 -2.22
C PHE A 395 -14.67 15.75 -1.60
N PRO A 396 -15.17 16.92 -2.06
CA PRO A 396 -16.39 17.51 -1.51
C PRO A 396 -17.62 16.62 -1.72
N HIS A 397 -17.66 15.85 -2.81
CA HIS A 397 -18.74 14.90 -3.08
C HIS A 397 -18.81 13.78 -2.03
N VAL A 398 -17.65 13.26 -1.63
CA VAL A 398 -17.58 12.21 -0.60
C VAL A 398 -18.04 12.74 0.75
N ILE A 399 -17.73 13.99 1.09
CA ILE A 399 -18.25 14.61 2.32
C ILE A 399 -19.78 14.67 2.28
N GLY A 400 -20.35 15.05 1.13
CA GLY A 400 -21.80 15.03 0.94
C GLY A 400 -22.40 13.62 1.09
N ILE A 401 -21.74 12.60 0.55
CA ILE A 401 -22.13 11.19 0.70
C ILE A 401 -22.13 10.78 2.17
N LEU A 402 -21.01 11.02 2.88
CA LEU A 402 -20.87 10.65 4.28
C LEU A 402 -21.89 11.36 5.17
N ASP A 403 -22.16 12.64 4.93
CA ASP A 403 -23.16 13.40 5.69
C ASP A 403 -24.60 12.94 5.39
N ALA A 404 -24.92 12.61 4.13
CA ALA A 404 -26.23 12.09 3.75
C ALA A 404 -26.57 10.77 4.46
N THR A 405 -25.56 9.95 4.79
CA THR A 405 -25.79 8.72 5.58
C THR A 405 -26.32 9.01 6.98
N ARG A 406 -26.03 10.16 7.59
CA ARG A 406 -26.57 10.52 8.92
C ARG A 406 -28.08 10.70 8.88
N SER A 407 -28.60 11.33 7.84
CA SER A 407 -30.05 11.51 7.66
C SER A 407 -30.78 10.19 7.38
N ALA A 408 -30.10 9.22 6.76
CA ALA A 408 -30.65 7.88 6.51
C ALA A 408 -30.68 6.97 7.77
N ARG A 409 -30.04 7.39 8.87
CA ARG A 409 -30.01 6.64 10.16
C ARG A 409 -31.14 6.99 11.13
N SER A 410 -31.95 8.02 10.86
CA SER A 410 -33.06 8.35 11.76
C SER A 410 -34.10 7.22 11.73
N PRO A 411 -34.42 6.59 12.87
CA PRO A 411 -35.41 5.53 12.91
C PRO A 411 -36.80 6.13 12.68
N SER A 412 -37.55 5.51 11.76
CA SER A 412 -38.99 5.27 11.99
C SER A 412 -39.15 4.16 13.02
#